data_AF-A0AAX0VPR7-F1
#
_entry.id   AF-A0AAX0VPR7-F1
#
_cell.length_a   1.000
_cell.length_b   1.000
_cell.length_c   1.000
_cell.angle_alpha   90.00
_cell.angle_beta   90.00
_cell.angle_gamma   90.00
#
_symmetry.space_group_name_H-M   'P 1'
#
loop_
_entity.id
_entity.type
_entity.pdbx_description
1 polymer ?
#
loop_
_entity_poly.entity_id
_entity_poly.type
_entity_poly.pdbx_seq_one_letter_code
_entity_poly.pdbx_strand_id
1 'polypeptide(L)'
;MIGSTPSLHNFVLGDGSDFGKLRSATDAKVKQAFIATCFEVMTDGSAVYSVVTPSDIESLATMDFTESVAILCVKEKAEFEEGGMGDHWVAIVGRDDDAAVYLVACSYTNHAYGLNERKDAKTGRYYNTTIKVDRITTSTSYPDNINVIQIVSKS
;
A
#
# COMPACT_ATOMS: atom_id res chain seq x y z
N MET A 1 17.72 -17.93 -16.37
CA MET A 1 18.52 -16.98 -15.58
C MET A 1 17.56 -16.25 -14.64
N ILE A 2 17.65 -16.48 -13.32
CA ILE A 2 16.89 -15.76 -12.27
C ILE A 2 17.56 -14.38 -12.08
N GLY A 3 17.69 -13.62 -13.17
CA GLY A 3 18.41 -12.33 -13.21
C GLY A 3 17.48 -11.13 -13.22
N SER A 4 16.17 -11.36 -13.28
CA SER A 4 15.13 -10.35 -13.42
C SER A 4 14.22 -10.22 -12.19
N THR A 5 14.65 -10.75 -11.04
CA THR A 5 13.93 -10.55 -9.76
C THR A 5 14.75 -9.68 -8.81
N PRO A 6 15.03 -8.41 -9.15
CA PRO A 6 15.88 -7.54 -8.35
C PRO A 6 15.30 -7.20 -6.95
N SER A 7 14.07 -7.60 -6.64
CA SER A 7 13.44 -7.35 -5.34
C SER A 7 13.48 -8.54 -4.36
N LEU A 8 13.52 -9.78 -4.85
CA LEU A 8 13.46 -10.98 -4.01
C LEU A 8 14.80 -11.32 -3.38
N HIS A 9 15.91 -11.10 -4.09
CA HIS A 9 17.25 -11.34 -3.58
C HIS A 9 17.55 -10.41 -2.39
N ASN A 10 17.29 -9.11 -2.52
CA ASN A 10 17.50 -8.14 -1.44
C ASN A 10 16.49 -8.34 -0.29
N PHE A 11 15.26 -8.78 -0.61
CA PHE A 11 14.27 -9.17 0.41
C PHE A 11 14.73 -10.38 1.24
N VAL A 12 15.26 -11.43 0.60
CA VAL A 12 15.79 -12.62 1.28
C VAL A 12 17.06 -12.31 2.07
N LEU A 13 17.87 -11.35 1.63
CA LEU A 13 19.10 -10.94 2.32
C LEU A 13 18.88 -9.96 3.48
N GLY A 14 17.67 -9.44 3.68
CA GLY A 14 17.37 -8.47 4.74
C GLY A 14 17.86 -7.04 4.45
N ASP A 15 18.38 -6.78 3.25
CA ASP A 15 18.86 -5.46 2.78
C ASP A 15 17.73 -4.51 2.36
N GLY A 16 16.49 -4.87 2.68
CA GLY A 16 15.29 -4.20 2.17
C GLY A 16 15.02 -4.58 0.72
N SER A 17 13.79 -4.38 0.27
CA SER A 17 13.41 -4.73 -1.09
C SER A 17 13.30 -3.50 -1.99
N ASP A 18 13.93 -3.52 -3.17
CA ASP A 18 13.68 -2.55 -4.27
C ASP A 18 12.32 -2.81 -4.94
N PHE A 19 11.31 -3.29 -4.20
CA PHE A 19 9.92 -3.37 -4.64
C PHE A 19 9.33 -2.00 -4.98
N GLY A 20 10.05 -0.91 -4.69
CA GLY A 20 9.72 0.46 -5.04
C GLY A 20 9.78 0.73 -6.55
N LYS A 21 10.95 0.48 -7.17
CA LYS A 21 11.18 0.81 -8.57
C LYS A 21 10.43 -0.13 -9.50
N LEU A 22 9.45 0.39 -10.25
CA LEU A 22 8.89 -0.31 -11.41
C LEU A 22 9.84 -0.12 -12.60
N ARG A 23 10.56 -1.18 -12.95
CA ARG A 23 11.47 -1.18 -14.11
C ARG A 23 10.73 -1.59 -15.38
N SER A 24 9.61 -2.31 -15.27
CA SER A 24 8.79 -2.72 -16.42
C SER A 24 7.35 -3.14 -16.03
N ALA A 25 6.48 -3.32 -17.02
CA ALA A 25 5.12 -3.87 -16.84
C ALA A 25 5.10 -5.27 -16.22
N THR A 26 6.18 -6.05 -16.37
CA THR A 26 6.34 -7.35 -15.71
C THR A 26 6.43 -7.21 -14.20
N ASP A 27 7.07 -6.15 -13.70
CA ASP A 27 7.20 -5.91 -12.26
C ASP A 27 5.83 -5.64 -11.63
N ALA A 28 4.98 -4.85 -12.29
CA ALA A 28 3.62 -4.59 -11.82
C ALA A 28 2.81 -5.89 -11.66
N LYS A 29 2.90 -6.81 -12.64
CA LYS A 29 2.23 -8.12 -12.58
C LYS A 29 2.74 -8.99 -11.44
N VAL A 30 4.05 -9.06 -11.24
CA VAL A 30 4.66 -9.84 -10.15
C VAL A 30 4.23 -9.29 -8.79
N LYS A 31 4.20 -7.97 -8.64
CA LYS A 31 3.77 -7.30 -7.40
C LYS A 31 2.29 -7.51 -7.10
N GLN A 32 1.43 -7.41 -8.10
CA GLN A 32 0.01 -7.74 -7.95
C GLN A 32 -0.18 -9.20 -7.52
N ALA A 33 0.50 -10.15 -8.17
CA ALA A 33 0.42 -11.55 -7.81
C ALA A 33 0.90 -11.80 -6.37
N PHE A 34 1.99 -11.13 -5.97
CA PHE A 34 2.48 -11.19 -4.58
C PHE A 34 1.43 -10.70 -3.58
N ILE A 35 0.83 -9.53 -3.81
CA ILE A 35 -0.26 -9.00 -2.95
C ILE A 35 -1.42 -9.99 -2.89
N ALA A 36 -1.89 -10.47 -4.05
CA ALA A 36 -3.00 -11.41 -4.13
C ALA A 36 -2.73 -12.68 -3.32
N THR A 37 -1.57 -13.30 -3.49
CA THR A 37 -1.17 -14.50 -2.73
C THR A 37 -1.06 -14.22 -1.24
N CYS A 38 -0.51 -13.07 -0.82
CA CYS A 38 -0.45 -12.71 0.59
C CYS A 38 -1.85 -12.64 1.22
N PHE A 39 -2.80 -11.96 0.57
CA PHE A 39 -4.15 -11.86 1.12
C PHE A 39 -4.95 -13.15 0.99
N GLU A 40 -4.72 -13.97 -0.04
CA GLU A 40 -5.27 -15.32 -0.14
C GLU A 40 -4.87 -16.16 1.08
N VAL A 41 -3.57 -16.21 1.39
CA VAL A 41 -3.04 -16.94 2.56
C VAL A 41 -3.59 -16.39 3.87
N MET A 42 -3.65 -15.06 4.03
CA MET A 42 -4.17 -14.42 5.25
C MET A 42 -5.67 -14.62 5.46
N THR A 43 -6.42 -14.92 4.40
CA THR A 43 -7.87 -15.16 4.44
C THR A 43 -8.24 -16.64 4.30
N ASP A 44 -7.26 -17.53 4.21
CA ASP A 44 -7.50 -18.97 4.15
C ASP A 44 -8.20 -19.48 5.41
N GLY A 45 -9.17 -20.38 5.24
CA GLY A 45 -10.03 -20.87 6.31
C GLY A 45 -10.98 -19.83 6.94
N SER A 46 -10.90 -18.55 6.55
CA SER A 46 -11.79 -17.50 7.06
C SER A 46 -13.13 -17.45 6.32
N ALA A 47 -14.14 -16.81 6.93
CA ALA A 47 -15.44 -16.55 6.32
C ALA A 47 -15.40 -15.41 5.28
N VAL A 48 -14.22 -14.87 4.98
CA VAL A 48 -14.02 -13.84 3.97
C VAL A 48 -12.98 -14.30 2.95
N TYR A 49 -12.96 -13.64 1.81
CA TYR A 49 -11.88 -13.74 0.83
C TYR A 49 -11.51 -12.34 0.35
N SER A 50 -10.34 -12.23 -0.26
CA SER A 50 -9.86 -10.97 -0.83
C SER A 50 -9.97 -10.97 -2.34
N VAL A 51 -10.26 -9.81 -2.91
CA VAL A 51 -10.17 -9.55 -4.35
C VAL A 51 -9.17 -8.42 -4.54
N VAL A 52 -8.13 -8.67 -5.34
CA VAL A 52 -7.07 -7.70 -5.62
C VAL A 52 -7.20 -7.21 -7.07
N THR A 53 -7.56 -5.95 -7.25
CA THR A 53 -7.73 -5.32 -8.57
C THR A 53 -6.69 -4.22 -8.79
N PRO A 54 -6.07 -4.12 -9.98
CA PRO A 54 -5.31 -2.94 -10.34
C PRO A 54 -6.23 -1.72 -10.33
N SER A 55 -5.70 -0.57 -9.95
CA SER A 55 -6.44 0.69 -9.88
C SER A 55 -5.56 1.85 -10.31
N ASP A 56 -6.16 3.03 -10.37
CA ASP A 56 -5.48 4.30 -10.64
C ASP A 56 -5.54 5.25 -9.43
N ILE A 57 -4.88 6.40 -9.52
CA ILE A 57 -4.82 7.37 -8.43
C ILE A 57 -6.20 7.99 -8.18
N GLU A 58 -6.93 8.25 -9.25
CA GLU A 58 -8.24 8.89 -9.26
C GLU A 58 -9.27 8.06 -8.49
N SER A 59 -9.21 6.73 -8.60
CA SER A 59 -10.10 5.81 -7.89
C SER A 59 -10.01 5.91 -6.36
N LEU A 60 -8.85 6.32 -5.81
CA LEU A 60 -8.65 6.50 -4.37
C LEU A 60 -9.56 7.60 -3.81
N ALA A 61 -9.90 8.60 -4.63
CA ALA A 61 -10.75 9.72 -4.24
C ALA A 61 -12.23 9.33 -4.06
N THR A 62 -12.66 8.19 -4.60
CA THR A 62 -14.05 7.71 -4.48
C THR A 62 -14.19 6.35 -3.79
N MET A 63 -13.08 5.81 -3.30
CA MET A 63 -13.00 4.48 -2.71
C MET A 63 -13.70 4.42 -1.34
N ASP A 64 -14.49 3.36 -1.11
CA ASP A 64 -15.07 3.07 0.20
C ASP A 64 -14.12 2.22 1.05
N PHE A 65 -13.40 2.90 1.94
CA PHE A 65 -12.47 2.24 2.83
C PHE A 65 -13.14 1.36 3.89
N THR A 66 -14.46 1.32 4.07
CA THR A 66 -15.05 0.39 5.05
C THR A 66 -14.87 -1.07 4.65
N GLU A 67 -14.92 -1.37 3.35
CA GLU A 67 -14.79 -2.72 2.80
C GLU A 67 -13.48 -2.96 2.03
N SER A 68 -12.66 -1.92 1.88
CA SER A 68 -11.47 -1.98 1.05
C SER A 68 -10.26 -1.23 1.62
N VAL A 69 -9.08 -1.59 1.13
CA VAL A 69 -7.80 -0.89 1.36
C VAL A 69 -7.07 -0.77 0.02
N ALA A 70 -6.18 0.20 -0.10
CA ALA A 70 -5.32 0.34 -1.27
C ALA A 70 -3.85 0.15 -0.89
N ILE A 71 -3.13 -0.67 -1.65
CA ILE A 71 -1.68 -0.75 -1.59
C ILE A 71 -1.13 -0.03 -2.81
N LEU A 72 -0.25 0.94 -2.56
CA LEU A 72 0.45 1.65 -3.62
C LEU A 72 1.92 1.79 -3.29
N CYS A 73 2.70 1.99 -4.35
CA CYS A 73 4.09 2.38 -4.22
C CYS A 73 4.24 3.89 -4.35
N VAL A 74 4.89 4.49 -3.35
CA VAL A 74 5.26 5.91 -3.36
C VAL A 74 6.72 6.09 -3.79
N LYS A 75 7.04 7.29 -4.25
CA LYS A 75 8.39 7.75 -4.60
C LYS A 75 8.99 8.54 -3.45
N GLU A 76 10.30 8.75 -3.46
CA GLU A 76 11.04 9.57 -2.48
C GLU A 76 10.45 10.96 -2.23
N LYS A 77 9.75 11.52 -3.23
CA LYS A 77 9.12 12.84 -3.19
C LYS A 77 7.75 12.85 -2.50
N ALA A 78 7.22 11.70 -2.11
CA ALA A 78 6.00 11.63 -1.32
C ALA A 78 6.31 12.12 0.09
N GLU A 79 5.62 13.18 0.49
CA GLU A 79 5.71 13.76 1.82
C GLU A 79 4.62 13.20 2.71
N PHE A 80 5.03 12.52 3.77
CA PHE A 80 4.17 12.07 4.86
C PHE A 80 4.16 13.13 5.97
N GLU A 81 3.29 12.93 6.97
CA GLU A 81 3.23 13.74 8.19
C GLU A 81 4.62 14.04 8.80
N GLU A 82 5.52 13.05 8.75
CA GLU A 82 6.87 13.11 9.32
C GLU A 82 7.98 13.44 8.30
N GLY A 83 7.61 13.72 7.05
CA GLY A 83 8.53 14.03 5.95
C GLY A 83 8.70 12.89 4.94
N GLY A 84 9.80 12.96 4.17
CA GLY A 84 10.08 12.00 3.09
C GLY A 84 10.68 10.69 3.61
N MET A 85 10.19 9.56 3.09
CA MET A 85 10.55 8.21 3.54
C MET A 85 11.20 7.34 2.44
N GLY A 86 11.51 7.91 1.27
CA GLY A 86 12.05 7.17 0.14
C GLY A 86 11.00 6.34 -0.60
N ASP A 87 11.44 5.61 -1.63
CA ASP A 87 10.58 4.73 -2.43
C ASP A 87 10.21 3.48 -1.63
N HIS A 88 8.92 3.27 -1.36
CA HIS A 88 8.43 2.10 -0.64
C HIS A 88 6.93 1.88 -0.85
N TRP A 89 6.41 0.77 -0.32
CA TRP A 89 4.98 0.47 -0.35
C TRP A 89 4.28 1.01 0.88
N VAL A 90 3.07 1.51 0.67
CA VAL A 90 2.20 1.97 1.73
C VAL A 90 0.81 1.38 1.55
N ALA A 91 0.13 1.12 2.66
CA ALA A 91 -1.28 0.77 2.68
C ALA A 91 -2.11 1.98 3.10
N ILE A 92 -2.97 2.47 2.20
CA ILE A 92 -4.03 3.40 2.57
C ILE A 92 -5.18 2.57 3.13
N VAL A 93 -5.47 2.79 4.41
CA VAL A 93 -6.45 2.00 5.17
C VAL A 93 -7.73 2.78 5.46
N GLY A 94 -7.72 4.08 5.18
CA GLY A 94 -8.82 5.00 5.43
C GLY A 94 -8.54 6.39 4.85
N ARG A 95 -9.52 7.28 5.00
CA ARG A 95 -9.43 8.68 4.61
C ARG A 95 -10.19 9.55 5.60
N ASP A 96 -9.57 10.66 5.98
CA ASP A 96 -10.19 11.74 6.73
C ASP A 96 -10.49 12.88 5.76
N ASP A 97 -11.77 13.04 5.44
CA ASP A 97 -12.25 14.06 4.49
C ASP A 97 -12.17 15.47 5.08
N ASP A 98 -12.29 15.62 6.40
CA ASP A 98 -12.25 16.92 7.08
C ASP A 98 -10.82 17.47 7.11
N ALA A 99 -9.84 16.59 7.34
CA ALA A 99 -8.42 16.93 7.31
C ALA A 99 -7.79 16.84 5.91
N ALA A 100 -8.53 16.35 4.90
CA ALA A 100 -8.05 16.09 3.55
C ALA A 100 -6.78 15.21 3.49
N VAL A 101 -6.75 14.14 4.29
CA VAL A 101 -5.62 13.19 4.36
C VAL A 101 -6.06 11.74 4.17
N TYR A 102 -5.18 10.95 3.57
CA TYR A 102 -5.23 9.51 3.63
C TYR A 102 -4.57 9.00 4.91
N LEU A 103 -5.20 8.01 5.53
CA LEU A 103 -4.68 7.31 6.71
C LEU A 103 -3.83 6.14 6.23
N VAL A 104 -2.55 6.14 6.63
CA VAL A 104 -1.55 5.23 6.08
C VAL A 104 -0.99 4.31 7.16
N ALA A 105 -1.03 3.01 6.89
CA ALA A 105 -0.27 2.00 7.60
C ALA A 105 1.04 1.75 6.84
N CYS A 106 2.16 2.21 7.40
CA CYS A 106 3.48 2.05 6.80
C CYS A 106 4.45 1.37 7.79
N SER A 107 4.96 0.19 7.43
CA SER A 107 5.92 -0.53 8.29
C SER A 107 7.24 0.23 8.44
N TYR A 108 7.63 1.04 7.45
CA TYR A 108 8.85 1.84 7.49
C TYR A 108 8.79 2.95 8.56
N THR A 109 7.62 3.57 8.74
CA THR A 109 7.45 4.68 9.70
C THR A 109 7.71 4.23 11.14
N ASN A 110 7.26 3.03 11.52
CA ASN A 110 7.44 2.52 12.88
C ASN A 110 8.94 2.31 13.21
N HIS A 111 9.72 1.78 12.26
CA HIS A 111 11.15 1.54 12.45
C HIS A 111 11.99 2.82 12.49
N ALA A 112 11.68 3.82 11.67
CA ALA A 112 12.51 5.02 11.53
C ALA A 112 12.14 6.14 12.53
N TYR A 113 10.88 6.20 12.98
CA TYR A 113 10.37 7.35 13.75
C TYR A 113 9.76 6.98 15.12
N GLY A 114 9.66 5.70 15.48
CA GLY A 114 9.27 5.25 16.83
C GLY A 114 7.84 5.64 17.24
N LEU A 115 6.88 5.52 16.31
CA LEU A 115 5.50 6.01 16.50
C LEU A 115 4.56 5.01 17.17
N ASN A 116 3.53 5.55 17.82
CA ASN A 116 2.39 4.79 18.32
C ASN A 116 1.31 4.67 17.24
N GLU A 117 0.78 3.45 17.05
CA GLU A 117 -0.35 3.24 16.14
C GLU A 117 -1.58 4.01 16.60
N ARG A 118 -2.24 4.70 15.65
CA ARG A 118 -3.54 5.34 15.81
C ARG A 118 -4.61 4.41 15.24
N LYS A 119 -5.84 4.50 15.76
CA LYS A 119 -6.97 3.72 15.27
C LYS A 119 -8.02 4.65 14.67
N ASP A 120 -8.36 4.43 13.41
CA ASP A 120 -9.42 5.18 12.73
C ASP A 120 -10.78 4.84 13.36
N ALA A 121 -11.55 5.86 13.71
CA ALA A 121 -12.88 5.69 14.30
C ALA A 121 -13.90 5.18 13.27
N LYS A 122 -13.71 5.47 11.97
CA LYS A 122 -14.66 5.09 10.91
C LYS A 122 -14.50 3.63 10.49
N THR A 123 -13.28 3.21 10.19
CA THR A 123 -12.98 1.84 9.71
C THR A 123 -12.53 0.90 10.82
N GLY A 124 -12.14 1.43 11.98
CA GLY A 124 -11.56 0.63 13.07
C GLY A 124 -10.13 0.13 12.78
N ARG A 125 -9.50 0.57 11.68
CA ARG A 125 -8.16 0.11 11.28
C ARG A 125 -7.05 0.94 11.89
N TYR A 126 -5.89 0.33 12.02
CA TYR A 126 -4.69 0.99 12.54
C TYR A 126 -3.93 1.69 11.42
N TYR A 127 -3.43 2.88 11.71
CA TYR A 127 -2.57 3.67 10.85
C TYR A 127 -1.50 4.35 11.71
N ASN A 128 -0.34 4.66 11.13
CA ASN A 128 0.77 5.27 11.87
C ASN A 128 1.27 6.56 11.25
N THR A 129 0.87 6.88 10.02
CA THR A 129 1.17 8.17 9.38
C THR A 129 0.02 8.60 8.47
N THR A 130 0.14 9.80 7.91
CA THR A 130 -0.82 10.37 6.98
C THR A 130 -0.13 10.96 5.77
N ILE A 131 -0.85 11.04 4.65
CA ILE A 131 -0.43 11.77 3.45
C ILE A 131 -1.60 12.61 2.96
N LYS A 132 -1.34 13.86 2.57
CA LYS A 132 -2.40 14.72 2.04
C LYS A 132 -2.94 14.16 0.73
N VAL A 133 -4.25 14.26 0.53
CA VAL A 133 -4.93 13.70 -0.66
C VAL A 133 -4.34 14.28 -1.95
N ASP A 134 -4.06 15.57 -1.98
CA ASP A 134 -3.46 16.28 -3.13
C ASP A 134 -1.98 15.94 -3.37
N ARG A 135 -1.33 15.22 -2.45
CA ARG A 135 0.08 14.80 -2.55
C ARG A 135 0.25 13.39 -3.08
N ILE A 136 -0.82 12.66 -3.35
CA ILE A 136 -0.75 11.43 -4.15
C ILE A 136 -1.01 11.79 -5.61
N THR A 137 0.06 11.82 -6.40
CA THR A 137 0.06 12.19 -7.82
C THR A 137 0.97 11.26 -8.60
N THR A 138 0.90 11.26 -9.92
CA THR A 138 1.84 10.50 -10.77
C THR A 138 3.31 10.88 -10.55
N SER A 139 3.58 12.06 -9.99
CA SER A 139 4.93 12.51 -9.65
C SER A 139 5.45 11.96 -8.32
N THR A 140 4.55 11.57 -7.41
CA THR A 140 4.85 11.10 -6.05
C THR A 140 4.48 9.63 -5.83
N SER A 141 3.76 9.01 -6.77
CA SER A 141 3.44 7.58 -6.77
C SER A 141 3.73 6.94 -8.13
N TYR A 142 3.75 5.63 -8.13
CA TYR A 142 3.82 4.83 -9.35
C TYR A 142 2.41 4.39 -9.77
N PRO A 143 1.83 4.99 -10.83
CA PRO A 143 0.42 4.78 -11.17
C PRO A 143 0.11 3.33 -11.54
N ASP A 144 1.04 2.61 -12.19
CA ASP A 144 0.86 1.21 -12.60
C ASP A 144 1.01 0.19 -11.45
N ASN A 145 1.11 0.65 -10.21
CA ASN A 145 1.31 -0.21 -9.04
C ASN A 145 0.46 0.24 -7.86
N ILE A 146 -0.80 0.51 -8.16
CA ILE A 146 -1.87 0.73 -7.21
C ILE A 146 -2.79 -0.48 -7.29
N ASN A 147 -2.99 -1.13 -6.17
CA ASN A 147 -3.84 -2.30 -6.04
C ASN A 147 -4.88 -2.04 -4.97
N VAL A 148 -6.14 -2.17 -5.33
CA VAL A 148 -7.26 -2.16 -4.38
C VAL A 148 -7.49 -3.59 -3.91
N ILE A 149 -7.63 -3.75 -2.60
CA ILE A 149 -7.96 -5.01 -1.97
C ILE A 149 -9.33 -4.85 -1.32
N GLN A 150 -10.32 -5.54 -1.87
CA GLN A 150 -11.66 -5.62 -1.31
C GLN A 150 -11.82 -6.91 -0.51
N ILE A 151 -12.40 -6.82 0.68
CA ILE A 151 -12.73 -7.98 1.51
C ILE A 151 -14.19 -8.33 1.28
N VAL A 152 -14.46 -9.57 0.88
CA VAL A 152 -15.79 -10.04 0.54
C VAL A 152 -16.16 -11.24 1.41
N SER A 153 -17.38 -11.26 1.95
CA SER A 153 -17.88 -12.40 2.73
C SER A 153 -18.16 -13.61 1.84
N LYS A 154 -17.80 -14.80 2.32
CA LYS A 154 -18.22 -16.07 1.73
C LYS A 154 -19.67 -16.31 2.12
N SER A 155 -20.56 -16.31 1.13
CA SER A 155 -21.95 -16.74 1.25
C SER A 155 -22.07 -18.24 1.48
#